data_AF-A0A6V7KYL1-F1
#
_entry.id   AF-A0A6V7KYL1-F1
#
_cell.length_a   1.000
_cell.length_b   1.000
_cell.length_c   1.000
_cell.angle_alpha   90.00
_cell.angle_beta   90.00
_cell.angle_gamma   90.00
#
_symmetry.space_group_name_H-M   'P 1'
#
loop_
_entity.id
_entity.type
_entity.pdbx_description
1 polymer ?
#
loop_
_entity_poly.entity_id
_entity_poly.type
_entity_poly.pdbx_seq_one_letter_code
_entity_poly.pdbx_strand_id
1 'polypeptide(L)'
;KPNKLSIVWTRRSRRVSSEPLEWEPCLSDPLIGIVSWSVPDNHTVSVTLFKDPRTHELEDKDWTFVIEDVSPTGKRRHVAATNINMKKYATLESSQQQLKLDLKPTSKKIVRSTLECTLSCVFLREGKAT
;
A
#
# COMPACT_ATOMS: atom_id res chain seq x y z
N LYS A 1 -6.33 13.84 15.88
CA LYS A 1 -6.45 13.70 14.41
C LYS A 1 -5.08 13.76 13.75
N PRO A 2 -4.87 13.09 12.60
CA PRO A 2 -3.72 13.31 11.72
C PRO A 2 -3.70 14.72 11.12
N ASN A 3 -2.59 15.14 10.52
CA ASN A 3 -2.46 16.41 9.79
C ASN A 3 -2.68 16.19 8.29
N LYS A 4 -1.63 15.71 7.60
CA LYS A 4 -1.72 15.24 6.22
C LYS A 4 -1.49 13.74 6.20
N LEU A 5 -2.20 13.02 5.35
CA LEU A 5 -2.01 11.59 5.14
C LEU A 5 -1.30 11.33 3.83
N SER A 6 -0.34 10.40 3.84
CA SER A 6 0.22 9.80 2.62
C SER A 6 0.17 8.29 2.71
N ILE A 7 -0.01 7.63 1.56
CA ILE A 7 0.09 6.18 1.45
C ILE A 7 1.51 5.82 1.06
N VAL A 8 2.06 4.82 1.72
CA VAL A 8 3.39 4.30 1.46
C VAL A 8 3.31 2.82 1.19
N TRP A 9 3.98 2.38 0.14
CA TRP A 9 4.18 0.97 -0.16
C TRP A 9 5.67 0.65 -0.08
N THR A 10 6.05 -0.23 0.83
CA THR A 10 7.46 -0.46 1.18
C THR A 10 7.80 -1.93 1.33
N ARG A 11 9.04 -2.27 0.97
CA ARG A 11 9.68 -3.56 1.25
C ARG A 11 11.20 -3.39 1.30
N ARG A 12 11.80 -3.71 2.46
CA ARG A 12 13.24 -3.51 2.71
C ARG A 12 13.62 -2.04 2.43
N SER A 13 14.58 -1.79 1.56
CA SER A 13 15.02 -0.44 1.16
C SER A 13 14.12 0.22 0.12
N ARG A 14 13.19 -0.51 -0.51
CA ARG A 14 12.31 0.04 -1.54
C ARG A 14 11.10 0.69 -0.89
N ARG A 15 10.82 1.92 -1.31
CA ARG A 15 9.70 2.72 -0.79
C ARG A 15 9.13 3.55 -1.92
N VAL A 16 7.81 3.52 -2.07
CA VAL A 16 7.04 4.41 -2.95
C VAL A 16 5.97 5.08 -2.09
N SER A 17 5.71 6.36 -2.32
CA SER A 17 4.70 7.09 -1.55
C SER A 17 3.94 8.09 -2.38
N SER A 18 2.65 8.23 -2.07
CA SER A 18 1.84 9.31 -2.60
C SER A 18 2.18 10.66 -1.98
N GLU A 19 1.76 11.72 -2.66
CA GLU A 19 1.80 13.07 -2.10
C GLU A 19 0.90 13.16 -0.84
N PRO A 20 1.35 13.84 0.23
CA PRO A 20 0.53 14.01 1.42
C PRO A 20 -0.65 14.95 1.17
N LEU A 21 -1.87 14.47 1.41
CA LEU A 21 -3.10 15.26 1.32
C LEU A 21 -3.68 15.55 2.71
N GLU A 22 -4.43 16.64 2.85
CA GLU A 22 -5.00 17.02 4.13
C GLU A 22 -6.01 15.99 4.64
N TRP A 23 -5.93 15.70 5.94
CA TRP A 23 -6.96 14.91 6.61
C TRP A 23 -8.14 15.81 6.96
N GLU A 24 -9.31 15.50 6.40
CA GLU A 24 -10.52 16.24 6.68
C GLU A 24 -11.54 15.36 7.42
N PRO A 25 -12.18 15.89 8.48
CA PRO A 25 -13.24 15.18 9.18
C PRO A 25 -14.50 15.08 8.31
N CYS A 26 -15.26 14.01 8.50
CA CYS A 26 -16.57 13.84 7.89
C CYS A 26 -17.59 14.75 8.60
N LEU A 27 -18.56 15.29 7.85
CA LEU A 27 -19.61 16.16 8.40
C LEU A 27 -20.51 15.44 9.41
N SER A 28 -20.73 14.13 9.24
CA SER A 28 -21.60 13.33 10.12
C SER A 28 -20.88 12.84 11.38
N ASP A 29 -19.57 12.65 11.34
CA ASP A 29 -18.75 12.26 12.49
C ASP A 29 -17.34 12.88 12.37
N PRO A 30 -17.00 13.86 13.22
CA PRO A 30 -15.71 14.54 13.17
C PRO A 30 -14.52 13.67 13.61
N LEU A 31 -14.76 12.45 14.12
CA LEU A 31 -13.73 11.46 14.44
C LEU A 31 -13.39 10.55 13.25
N ILE A 32 -14.20 10.59 12.19
CA ILE A 32 -13.96 9.89 10.93
C ILE A 32 -13.44 10.91 9.92
N GLY A 33 -12.46 10.53 9.12
CA GLY A 33 -12.03 11.35 7.99
C GLY A 33 -11.69 10.49 6.80
N ILE A 34 -11.87 11.05 5.61
CA ILE A 34 -11.65 10.40 4.32
C ILE A 34 -10.70 11.27 3.53
N VAL A 35 -9.70 10.65 2.92
CA VAL A 35 -8.74 11.32 2.04
C VAL A 35 -8.79 10.59 0.70
N SER A 36 -8.93 11.34 -0.39
CA SER A 36 -8.99 10.81 -1.75
C SER A 36 -7.93 11.46 -2.61
N TRP A 37 -7.14 10.65 -3.30
CA TRP A 37 -6.19 11.10 -4.31
C TRP A 37 -6.91 11.16 -5.66
N SER A 38 -6.79 12.27 -6.38
CA SER A 38 -7.39 12.45 -7.69
C SER A 38 -6.70 11.55 -8.73
N VAL A 39 -7.48 10.91 -9.60
CA VAL A 39 -6.92 10.14 -10.72
C VAL A 39 -6.45 11.10 -11.82
N PRO A 40 -5.25 10.93 -12.40
CA PRO A 40 -4.31 9.83 -12.15
C PRO A 40 -3.37 10.08 -10.95
N ASP A 41 -3.33 9.14 -10.01
CA ASP A 41 -2.29 9.06 -8.96
C ASP A 41 -1.66 7.65 -8.95
N ASN A 42 -1.08 7.29 -10.09
CA ASN A 42 -0.55 5.95 -10.33
C ASN A 42 0.88 5.82 -9.84
N HIS A 43 1.13 4.80 -9.02
CA HIS A 43 2.44 4.47 -8.49
C HIS A 43 2.83 3.04 -8.89
N THR A 44 4.07 2.86 -9.37
CA THR A 44 4.53 1.59 -9.94
C THR A 44 5.74 1.04 -9.20
N VAL A 45 5.78 -0.28 -9.01
CA VAL A 45 6.93 -1.01 -8.47
C VAL A 45 7.17 -2.28 -9.29
N SER A 46 8.42 -2.58 -9.65
CA SER A 46 8.74 -3.89 -10.27
C SER A 46 8.93 -4.95 -9.19
N VAL A 47 8.22 -6.06 -9.20
CA VAL A 47 8.39 -7.16 -8.22
C VAL A 47 8.99 -8.37 -8.92
N THR A 48 10.07 -8.91 -8.36
CA THR A 48 10.65 -10.20 -8.80
C THR A 48 10.23 -11.28 -7.81
N LEU A 49 9.68 -12.38 -8.33
CA LEU A 49 9.32 -13.57 -7.55
C LEU A 49 10.15 -14.74 -8.05
N PHE A 50 10.78 -15.46 -7.13
CA PHE A 50 11.46 -16.73 -7.47
C PHE A 50 10.48 -17.89 -7.44
N LYS A 51 10.63 -18.81 -8.40
CA LYS A 51 9.87 -20.04 -8.48
C LYS A 51 10.66 -21.17 -7.81
N ASP A 52 10.03 -21.88 -6.90
CA ASP A 52 10.60 -23.07 -6.27
C ASP A 52 10.76 -24.18 -7.33
N PRO A 53 11.96 -24.77 -7.49
CA PRO A 53 12.21 -25.77 -8.54
C PRO A 53 11.54 -27.12 -8.27
N ARG A 54 11.11 -27.40 -7.03
CA ARG A 54 10.47 -28.66 -6.63
C ARG A 54 8.96 -28.56 -6.71
N THR A 55 8.39 -27.48 -6.18
CA THR A 55 6.92 -27.30 -6.11
C THR A 55 6.36 -26.51 -7.29
N HIS A 56 7.22 -25.85 -8.07
CA HIS A 56 6.84 -24.90 -9.11
C HIS A 56 6.01 -23.72 -8.62
N GLU A 57 5.96 -23.49 -7.31
CA GLU A 57 5.26 -22.34 -6.74
C GLU A 57 6.15 -21.11 -6.70
N LEU A 58 5.54 -19.94 -6.89
CA LEU A 58 6.19 -18.67 -6.60
C LEU A 58 6.39 -18.51 -5.08
N GLU A 59 7.49 -17.89 -4.68
CA GLU A 59 7.75 -17.56 -3.28
C GLU A 59 6.78 -16.50 -2.77
N ASP A 60 6.51 -16.52 -1.46
CA ASP A 60 5.81 -15.43 -0.80
C ASP A 60 6.63 -14.15 -0.82
N LYS A 61 5.99 -13.03 -1.13
CA LYS A 61 6.66 -11.74 -1.18
C LYS A 61 5.81 -10.64 -0.57
N ASP A 62 5.93 -10.51 0.74
CA ASP A 62 5.24 -9.47 1.47
C ASP A 62 5.84 -8.09 1.23
N TRP A 63 4.95 -7.15 0.94
CA TRP A 63 5.17 -5.73 1.05
C TRP A 63 4.23 -5.13 2.08
N THR A 64 4.63 -4.04 2.70
CA THR A 64 3.83 -3.33 3.69
C THR A 64 3.21 -2.09 3.07
N PHE A 65 1.90 -1.96 3.16
CA PHE A 65 1.18 -0.72 2.92
C PHE A 65 1.02 0.02 4.25
N VAL A 66 1.38 1.28 4.29
CA VAL A 66 1.40 2.12 5.48
C VAL A 66 0.67 3.42 5.18
N ILE A 67 -0.21 3.82 6.09
CA ILE A 67 -0.71 5.19 6.14
C ILE A 67 0.22 5.97 7.06
N GLU A 68 0.80 7.05 6.55
CA GLU A 68 1.63 7.97 7.33
C GLU A 68 0.88 9.26 7.62
N ASP A 69 1.04 9.78 8.83
CA ASP A 69 0.71 11.15 9.22
C ASP A 69 1.96 12.01 9.02
N VAL A 70 1.83 13.04 8.20
CA VAL A 70 2.86 14.02 7.88
C VAL A 70 2.52 15.32 8.59
N SER A 71 3.32 15.64 9.60
CA SER A 71 3.16 16.87 10.39
C SER A 71 3.50 18.12 9.56
N PRO A 72 3.10 19.33 10.00
CA PRO A 72 3.47 20.58 9.35
C PRO A 72 4.98 20.82 9.23
N THR A 73 5.79 20.20 10.09
CA THR A 73 7.26 20.25 10.02
C THR A 73 7.87 19.21 9.08
N GLY A 74 7.04 18.44 8.36
CA GLY A 74 7.47 17.37 7.45
C GLY A 74 7.81 16.04 8.15
N LYS A 75 7.79 15.98 9.48
CA LYS A 75 7.99 14.71 10.21
C LYS A 75 6.88 13.72 9.88
N ARG A 76 7.28 12.50 9.52
CA ARG A 76 6.40 11.38 9.15
C ARG A 76 6.26 10.39 10.30
N ARG A 77 5.05 9.88 10.52
CA ARG A 77 4.76 8.86 11.53
C ARG A 77 3.75 7.85 10.98
N HIS A 78 3.98 6.56 11.20
CA HIS A 78 3.03 5.52 10.81
C HIS A 78 1.73 5.62 11.64
N VAL A 79 0.59 5.59 10.96
CA VAL A 79 -0.76 5.63 11.54
C VAL A 79 -1.35 4.22 11.59
N ALA A 80 -1.24 3.48 10.49
CA ALA A 80 -1.71 2.11 10.36
C ALA A 80 -0.93 1.39 9.27
N ALA A 81 -0.85 0.06 9.33
CA ALA A 81 -0.14 -0.74 8.33
C ALA A 81 -0.83 -2.09 8.08
N THR A 82 -0.64 -2.64 6.87
CA THR A 82 -1.01 -4.01 6.52
C THR A 82 0.02 -4.61 5.57
N ASN A 83 0.13 -5.94 5.56
CA ASN A 83 1.03 -6.65 4.66
C ASN A 83 0.23 -7.28 3.52
N ILE A 84 0.75 -7.14 2.31
CA ILE A 84 0.22 -7.74 1.10
C ILE A 84 1.29 -8.65 0.51
N ASN A 85 0.95 -9.92 0.38
CA ASN A 85 1.77 -10.88 -0.34
C ASN A 85 1.58 -10.72 -1.85
N MET A 86 2.60 -10.24 -2.53
CA MET A 86 2.56 -9.97 -3.97
C MET A 86 2.46 -11.24 -4.82
N LYS A 87 2.80 -12.42 -4.28
CA LYS A 87 2.53 -13.72 -4.92
C LYS A 87 1.07 -13.84 -5.36
N LYS A 88 0.14 -13.37 -4.52
CA LYS A 88 -1.32 -13.51 -4.73
C LYS A 88 -1.84 -12.72 -5.94
N TYR A 89 -1.07 -11.74 -6.40
CA TYR A 89 -1.47 -10.83 -7.49
C TYR A 89 -0.60 -11.00 -8.73
N ALA A 90 0.35 -11.93 -8.70
CA ALA A 90 1.21 -12.21 -9.85
C ALA A 90 0.45 -13.06 -10.87
N THR A 91 0.23 -12.51 -12.05
CA THR A 91 -0.43 -13.18 -13.18
C THR A 91 0.43 -13.06 -14.44
N LEU A 92 0.35 -14.04 -15.35
CA LEU A 92 1.03 -13.98 -16.65
C LEU A 92 0.34 -12.96 -17.55
N GLU A 93 -0.99 -13.01 -17.60
CA GLU A 93 -1.83 -12.02 -18.24
C GLU A 93 -1.91 -10.75 -17.39
N SER A 94 -2.11 -9.60 -18.01
CA SER A 94 -2.37 -8.37 -17.26
C SER A 94 -3.68 -8.50 -16.47
N SER A 95 -3.66 -8.04 -15.23
CA SER A 95 -4.83 -8.08 -14.36
C SER A 95 -4.99 -6.79 -13.58
N GLN A 96 -6.22 -6.51 -13.14
CA GLN A 96 -6.55 -5.36 -12.32
C GLN A 96 -7.55 -5.79 -11.26
N GLN A 97 -7.31 -5.41 -10.01
CA GLN A 97 -8.14 -5.78 -8.87
C GLN A 97 -8.40 -4.57 -7.99
N GLN A 98 -9.66 -4.39 -7.58
CA GLN A 98 -10.00 -3.43 -6.53
C GLN A 98 -9.68 -4.06 -5.17
N LEU A 99 -8.92 -3.34 -4.36
CA LEU A 99 -8.53 -3.74 -3.03
C LEU A 99 -9.23 -2.85 -2.01
N LYS A 100 -9.79 -3.49 -0.99
CA LYS A 100 -10.22 -2.85 0.26
C LYS A 100 -9.44 -3.48 1.39
N LEU A 101 -8.46 -2.75 1.90
CA LEU A 101 -7.47 -3.25 2.83
C LEU A 101 -7.77 -2.70 4.20
N ASP A 102 -7.94 -3.58 5.19
CA ASP A 102 -7.96 -3.16 6.59
C ASP A 102 -6.52 -3.09 7.12
N LEU A 103 -6.19 -1.95 7.73
CA LEU A 103 -4.87 -1.66 8.27
C LEU A 103 -4.92 -1.70 9.79
N LYS A 104 -3.92 -2.36 10.37
CA LYS A 104 -3.75 -2.41 11.81
C LYS A 104 -3.23 -1.05 12.31
N PRO A 105 -3.96 -0.35 13.20
CA PRO A 105 -3.49 0.90 13.77
C PRO A 105 -2.21 0.73 14.58
N THR A 106 -1.34 1.75 14.57
CA THR A 106 -0.08 1.75 15.34
C THR A 106 -0.21 2.40 16.72
N SER A 107 -1.34 3.04 17.02
CA SER A 107 -1.58 3.73 18.29
C SER A 107 -3.03 3.62 18.74
N LYS A 108 -3.28 3.74 20.05
CA LYS A 108 -4.62 3.75 20.64
C LYS A 108 -5.49 4.95 20.23
N LYS A 109 -4.90 5.96 19.58
CA LYS A 109 -5.63 7.16 19.10
C LYS A 109 -6.40 6.89 17.81
N ILE A 110 -6.14 5.77 17.15
CA ILE A 110 -6.75 5.36 15.89
C ILE A 110 -7.45 4.04 16.13
N VAL A 111 -8.76 4.00 15.93
CA VAL A 111 -9.59 2.82 16.20
C VAL A 111 -9.59 1.87 15.01
N ARG A 112 -9.73 2.40 13.80
CA ARG A 112 -9.76 1.66 12.54
C ARG A 112 -9.16 2.47 11.40
N SER A 113 -8.69 1.79 10.38
CA SER A 113 -8.18 2.42 9.16
C SER A 113 -8.32 1.46 7.98
N THR A 114 -8.81 1.97 6.86
CA THR A 114 -9.05 1.20 5.64
C THR A 114 -8.45 1.96 4.46
N LEU A 115 -7.83 1.25 3.52
CA LEU A 115 -7.33 1.78 2.26
C LEU A 115 -8.09 1.11 1.12
N GLU A 116 -8.73 1.91 0.28
CA GLU A 116 -9.32 1.47 -0.97
C GLU A 116 -8.42 1.91 -2.13
N CYS A 117 -8.00 0.98 -2.96
CA CYS A 117 -7.15 1.27 -4.12
C CYS A 117 -7.34 0.22 -5.22
N THR A 118 -6.79 0.48 -6.40
CA THR A 118 -6.76 -0.48 -7.49
C THR A 118 -5.33 -0.94 -7.72
N LEU A 119 -5.11 -2.26 -7.68
CA LEU A 119 -3.82 -2.88 -7.99
C LEU A 119 -3.85 -3.46 -9.40
N SER A 120 -2.99 -2.94 -10.27
CA SER A 120 -2.75 -3.50 -11.60
C SER A 120 -1.47 -4.33 -11.61
N CYS A 121 -1.52 -5.49 -12.27
CA CYS A 121 -0.36 -6.37 -12.48
C CYS A 121 -0.10 -6.52 -13.98
N VAL A 122 1.19 -6.46 -14.36
CA VAL A 122 1.67 -6.76 -15.71
C VAL A 122 2.92 -7.61 -15.59
N PHE A 123 2.93 -8.77 -16.25
CA PHE A 123 4.12 -9.61 -16.36
C PHE A 123 5.17 -8.92 -17.23
N LEU A 124 6.38 -8.76 -16.70
CA LEU A 124 7.46 -8.08 -17.41
C LEU A 124 8.36 -9.05 -18.17
N ARG A 125 8.91 -10.05 -17.47
CA ARG A 125 9.80 -11.08 -18.03
C ARG A 125 10.04 -12.20 -17.03
N GLU A 126 10.46 -13.35 -17.55
CA GLU A 126 11.03 -14.48 -16.80
C GLU A 126 12.48 -14.71 -17.22
N GLY A 127 13.32 -15.18 -16.30
CA GLY A 127 14.72 -15.48 -16.55
C GLY A 127 15.33 -16.30 -15.42
N LYS A 128 16.55 -16.81 -15.64
CA LYS A 128 17.30 -17.51 -14.60
C LYS A 128 17.77 -16.52 -13.54
N ALA A 129 17.78 -16.95 -12.28
CA ALA A 129 18.42 -16.19 -11.21
C ALA A 129 19.92 -16.07 -11.56
N THR A 130 20.40 -14.83 -11.69
CA THR A 130 21.82 -14.49 -11.82
C THR A 130 22.48 -14.39 -10.46
#